data_AF-A0A7J9ZJE6-F1
#
_entry.id   AF-A0A7J9ZJE6-F1
#
_cell.length_a   1.000
_cell.length_b   1.000
_cell.length_c   1.000
_cell.angle_alpha   90.00
_cell.angle_beta   90.00
_cell.angle_gamma   90.00
#
_symmetry.space_group_name_H-M   'P 1'
#
loop_
_entity.id
_entity.type
_entity.pdbx_description
1 polymer ?
#
loop_
_entity_poly.entity_id
_entity_poly.type
_entity_poly.pdbx_seq_one_letter_code
_entity_poly.pdbx_strand_id
1 'polypeptide(L)'
;MSLTELEQRLVEAATEGDELQCRGGEIRANVIRSLLVGQWTDEPLDPHGIQVADARITGSLDLDGMDTKTQLRFSRCRFTERITAQRAHLRLLALECCELSLRRARLRGDDTVAVDLRWASAARVWFDSAMLRQGGDAERPDTWRPGGTIHLEGFVYTALDSREAGAADTLLEWIRHSTPSYAPQPYRQLAAYHRSLGHETEARGTQMPQQHDALRRGAITGAVPRLGQRLFGLLLGYGYRTWRALAALVVVVALACGTGVAAGHTPADGGAPAAARPDGTACSIVEQIGVGLHRGLPVISTGISDRCDLRTTSLPGQLYTVAGWVVQVAAWALATLVVAGYTGLIRKRE
;
A
#
# COMPACT_ATOMS: atom_id res chain seq x y z
N MET A 1 36.68 29.79 8.19
CA MET A 1 36.25 28.90 9.30
C MET A 1 37.41 27.94 9.53
N SER A 2 37.95 27.81 10.74
CA SER A 2 39.02 26.83 10.98
C SER A 2 38.44 25.42 11.02
N LEU A 3 39.10 24.49 10.34
CA LEU A 3 38.81 23.06 10.41
C LEU A 3 39.47 22.47 11.65
N THR A 4 38.82 21.51 12.29
CA THR A 4 39.46 20.68 13.33
C THR A 4 40.45 19.70 12.68
N GLU A 5 41.35 19.12 13.46
CA GLU A 5 42.29 18.09 12.96
C GLU A 5 41.56 16.91 12.31
N LEU A 6 40.41 16.51 12.86
CA LEU A 6 39.61 15.41 12.32
C LEU A 6 38.90 15.81 11.02
N GLU A 7 38.45 17.07 10.90
CA GLU A 7 37.89 17.60 9.67
C GLU A 7 38.96 17.79 8.58
N GLN A 8 40.20 18.11 8.94
CA GLN A 8 41.32 18.13 7.97
C GLN A 8 41.60 16.74 7.41
N ARG A 9 41.61 15.72 8.28
CA ARG A 9 41.74 14.32 7.87
C ARG A 9 40.56 13.84 7.01
N LEU A 10 39.37 14.41 7.20
CA LEU A 10 38.22 14.15 6.34
C LEU A 10 38.43 14.69 4.93
N VAL A 11 39.00 15.89 4.81
CA VAL A 11 39.32 16.50 3.51
C VAL A 11 40.35 15.64 2.76
N GLU A 12 41.41 15.22 3.45
CA GLU A 12 42.43 14.33 2.90
C GLU A 12 41.84 12.98 2.44
N ALA A 13 41.13 12.28 3.33
CA ALA A 13 40.51 10.99 3.01
C ALA A 13 39.49 11.08 1.86
N ALA A 14 38.71 12.16 1.77
CA ALA A 14 37.74 12.35 0.68
C ALA A 14 38.41 12.66 -0.67
N THR A 15 39.63 13.21 -0.65
CA THR A 15 40.44 13.44 -1.86
C THR A 15 41.09 12.14 -2.33
N GLU A 16 41.50 11.28 -1.39
CA GLU A 16 42.07 9.96 -1.67
C GLU A 16 41.02 8.87 -1.96
N GLY A 17 39.75 9.10 -1.57
CA GLY A 17 38.65 8.15 -1.70
C GLY A 17 38.58 7.11 -0.58
N ASP A 18 39.32 7.31 0.50
CA ASP A 18 39.43 6.38 1.62
C ASP A 18 38.34 6.58 2.68
N GLU A 19 38.05 5.53 3.43
CA GLU A 19 37.13 5.60 4.57
C GLU A 19 37.80 6.23 5.78
N LEU A 20 37.27 7.37 6.24
CA LEU A 20 37.71 7.99 7.48
C LEU A 20 37.05 7.31 8.68
N GLN A 21 37.86 6.63 9.48
CA GLN A 21 37.43 6.06 10.75
C GLN A 21 37.56 7.09 11.89
N CYS A 22 36.43 7.61 12.37
CA CYS A 22 36.39 8.70 13.36
C CYS A 22 36.42 8.25 14.81
N ARG A 23 36.13 6.96 15.12
CA ARG A 23 36.17 6.38 16.48
C ARG A 23 35.41 7.21 17.55
N GLY A 24 34.26 7.76 17.19
CA GLY A 24 33.42 8.61 18.03
C GLY A 24 33.69 10.11 17.92
N GLY A 25 34.62 10.52 17.05
CA GLY A 25 34.96 11.92 16.80
C GLY A 25 33.81 12.73 16.23
N GLU A 26 33.87 14.05 16.44
CA GLU A 26 32.84 15.00 16.02
C GLU A 26 33.19 15.63 14.67
N ILE A 27 32.24 15.60 13.73
CA ILE A 27 32.32 16.27 12.44
C ILE A 27 31.12 17.19 12.29
N ARG A 28 31.35 18.46 11.94
CA ARG A 28 30.25 19.38 11.68
C ARG A 28 29.63 19.10 10.30
N ALA A 29 28.31 19.05 10.24
CA ALA A 29 27.57 18.76 9.02
C ALA A 29 27.80 19.79 7.91
N ASN A 30 28.04 21.06 8.28
CA ASN A 30 28.35 22.12 7.32
C ASN A 30 29.71 21.91 6.61
N VAL A 31 30.68 21.25 7.26
CA VAL A 31 31.98 20.93 6.64
C VAL A 31 31.79 19.92 5.52
N ILE A 32 30.94 18.92 5.71
CA ILE A 32 30.59 17.94 4.67
C ILE A 32 29.99 18.65 3.45
N ARG A 33 29.02 19.55 3.65
CA ARG A 33 28.43 20.34 2.55
C ARG A 33 29.49 21.20 1.86
N SER A 34 30.30 21.94 2.62
CA SER A 34 31.36 22.79 2.08
C SER A 34 32.39 21.98 1.27
N LEU A 35 32.72 20.76 1.70
CA LEU A 35 33.62 19.86 0.98
C LEU A 35 33.01 19.43 -0.37
N LEU A 36 31.73 19.08 -0.40
CA LEU A 36 31.03 18.74 -1.65
C LEU A 36 30.94 19.90 -2.66
N VAL A 37 30.95 21.14 -2.16
CA VAL A 37 30.95 22.36 -3.00
C VAL A 37 32.39 22.74 -3.42
N GLY A 38 33.41 22.02 -2.97
CA GLY A 38 34.81 22.27 -3.33
C GLY A 38 35.46 23.44 -2.57
N GLN A 39 34.95 23.79 -1.39
CA GLN A 39 35.47 24.94 -0.64
C GLN A 39 36.87 24.71 -0.03
N TRP A 40 37.27 23.45 0.16
CA TRP A 40 38.45 23.07 0.94
C TRP A 40 39.54 22.36 0.12
N THR A 41 39.27 22.04 -1.15
CA THR A 41 40.20 21.32 -2.02
C THR A 41 40.23 22.00 -3.38
N ASP A 42 41.44 22.24 -3.90
CA ASP A 42 41.63 22.63 -5.30
C ASP A 42 41.56 21.42 -6.24
N GLU A 43 41.80 20.21 -5.69
CA GLU A 43 41.66 18.95 -6.40
C GLU A 43 40.21 18.43 -6.37
N PRO A 44 39.77 17.78 -7.46
CA PRO A 44 38.46 17.15 -7.51
C PRO A 44 38.42 15.97 -6.53
N LEU A 45 37.32 15.85 -5.78
CA LEU A 45 37.09 14.71 -4.89
C LEU A 45 37.11 13.39 -5.67
N ASP A 46 37.63 12.34 -5.03
CA ASP A 46 37.61 11.00 -5.59
C ASP A 46 36.16 10.54 -5.89
N PRO A 47 35.90 9.72 -6.93
CA PRO A 47 34.56 9.19 -7.21
C PRO A 47 33.93 8.34 -6.09
N HIS A 48 34.72 7.79 -5.16
CA HIS A 48 34.25 7.16 -3.93
C HIS A 48 33.75 8.19 -2.90
N GLY A 49 34.17 9.45 -3.05
CA GLY A 49 33.62 10.60 -2.33
C GLY A 49 33.88 10.55 -0.83
N ILE A 50 32.87 10.96 -0.06
CA ILE A 50 32.98 11.10 1.39
C ILE A 50 32.51 9.80 2.05
N GLN A 51 33.45 9.12 2.70
CA GLN A 51 33.21 7.88 3.43
C GLN A 51 33.60 8.08 4.90
N VAL A 52 32.62 8.02 5.80
CA VAL A 52 32.81 8.32 7.22
C VAL A 52 32.25 7.20 8.07
N ALA A 53 33.08 6.67 8.98
CA ALA A 53 32.71 5.64 9.91
C ALA A 53 32.79 6.10 11.37
N ASP A 54 31.85 5.63 12.19
CA ASP A 54 31.81 5.80 13.65
C ASP A 54 31.93 7.28 14.09
N ALA A 55 31.34 8.21 13.34
CA ALA A 55 31.39 9.65 13.64
C ALA A 55 30.12 10.19 14.30
N ARG A 56 30.26 11.25 15.09
CA ARG A 56 29.14 12.08 15.54
C ARG A 56 29.01 13.29 14.62
N ILE A 57 27.94 13.33 13.82
CA ILE A 57 27.67 14.45 12.92
C ILE A 57 26.82 15.49 13.66
N THR A 58 27.37 16.70 13.83
CA THR A 58 26.72 17.81 14.54
C THR A 58 26.21 18.90 13.61
N GLY A 59 25.04 19.45 13.93
CA GLY A 59 24.31 20.36 13.04
C GLY A 59 23.46 19.63 11.99
N SER A 60 22.58 20.37 11.33
CA SER A 60 21.76 19.89 10.21
C SER A 60 22.61 19.61 8.97
N LEU A 61 22.55 18.39 8.44
CA LEU A 61 23.18 18.05 7.16
C LEU A 61 22.29 18.49 6.02
N ASP A 62 22.61 19.64 5.45
CA ASP A 62 21.92 20.22 4.31
C ASP A 62 22.61 19.80 3.01
N LEU A 63 21.91 19.04 2.19
CA LEU A 63 22.26 18.62 0.83
C LEU A 63 21.26 19.15 -0.21
N ASP A 64 20.43 20.12 0.16
CA ASP A 64 19.38 20.65 -0.72
C ASP A 64 19.97 21.26 -1.99
N GLY A 65 19.39 20.87 -3.14
CA GLY A 65 19.78 21.33 -4.47
C GLY A 65 21.15 20.85 -4.95
N MET A 66 21.81 19.94 -4.22
CA MET A 66 23.12 19.42 -4.60
C MET A 66 23.02 18.52 -5.83
N ASP A 67 23.82 18.78 -6.85
CA ASP A 67 24.07 17.86 -7.96
C ASP A 67 25.52 17.37 -7.86
N THR A 68 25.71 16.18 -7.29
CA THR A 68 27.04 15.61 -7.11
C THR A 68 27.16 14.19 -7.64
N LYS A 69 28.27 13.98 -8.35
CA LYS A 69 28.71 12.66 -8.83
C LYS A 69 29.50 11.90 -7.77
N THR A 70 29.85 12.54 -6.65
CA THR A 70 30.54 11.90 -5.52
C THR A 70 29.55 11.07 -4.70
N GLN A 71 30.07 10.03 -4.06
CA GLN A 71 29.28 9.17 -3.18
C GLN A 71 29.35 9.68 -1.74
N LEU A 72 28.25 9.51 -1.00
CA LEU A 72 28.17 9.81 0.42
C LEU A 72 27.87 8.50 1.17
N ARG A 73 28.83 8.03 1.97
CA ARG A 73 28.67 6.85 2.82
C ARG A 73 28.93 7.21 4.26
N PHE A 74 27.94 6.95 5.10
CA PHE A 74 28.04 7.07 6.55
C PHE A 74 27.75 5.71 7.17
N SER A 75 28.69 5.21 7.97
CA SER A 75 28.59 3.89 8.59
C SER A 75 28.74 4.02 10.12
N ARG A 76 27.74 3.52 10.87
CA ARG A 76 27.66 3.64 12.34
C ARG A 76 27.78 5.08 12.85
N CYS A 77 27.36 6.06 12.05
CA CYS A 77 27.38 7.47 12.42
C CYS A 77 26.16 7.86 13.25
N ARG A 78 26.33 8.82 14.17
CA ARG A 78 25.23 9.40 14.96
C ARG A 78 24.96 10.83 14.51
N PHE A 79 23.77 11.08 13.97
CA PHE A 79 23.30 12.41 13.60
C PHE A 79 22.55 13.04 14.77
N THR A 80 22.93 14.26 15.15
CA THR A 80 22.27 14.98 16.25
C THR A 80 21.07 15.80 15.80
N GLU A 81 20.97 16.09 14.50
CA GLU A 81 19.94 16.89 13.85
C GLU A 81 19.49 16.24 12.54
N ARG A 82 18.59 16.91 11.81
CA ARG A 82 17.96 16.41 10.58
C ARG A 82 18.91 16.37 9.38
N ILE A 83 18.57 15.52 8.41
CA ILE A 83 19.20 15.46 7.09
C ILE A 83 18.20 15.96 6.05
N THR A 84 18.59 16.95 5.26
CA THR A 84 17.77 17.46 4.13
C THR A 84 18.52 17.26 2.83
N ALA A 85 17.84 16.76 1.81
CA ALA A 85 18.38 16.63 0.46
C ALA A 85 17.30 16.94 -0.58
N GLN A 86 16.51 17.99 -0.34
CA GLN A 86 15.43 18.38 -1.24
C GLN A 86 15.98 18.74 -2.61
N ARG A 87 15.37 18.20 -3.67
CA ARG A 87 15.80 18.43 -5.06
C ARG A 87 17.30 18.11 -5.30
N ALA A 88 17.88 17.21 -4.51
CA ALA A 88 19.27 16.79 -4.70
C ALA A 88 19.37 15.67 -5.73
N HIS A 89 20.40 15.71 -6.57
CA HIS A 89 20.82 14.64 -7.48
C HIS A 89 22.11 14.02 -6.94
N LEU A 90 21.99 12.84 -6.33
CA LEU A 90 23.09 12.16 -5.65
C LEU A 90 23.46 10.86 -6.37
N ARG A 91 24.76 10.55 -6.47
CA ARG A 91 25.17 9.23 -6.96
C ARG A 91 24.85 8.12 -5.96
N LEU A 92 25.21 8.31 -4.70
CA LEU A 92 24.94 7.38 -3.61
C LEU A 92 24.71 8.18 -2.33
N LEU A 93 23.64 7.85 -1.62
CA LEU A 93 23.47 8.21 -0.22
C LEU A 93 23.30 6.92 0.58
N ALA A 94 24.34 6.53 1.31
CA ALA A 94 24.34 5.34 2.14
C ALA A 94 24.41 5.72 3.62
N LEU A 95 23.41 5.26 4.38
CA LEU A 95 23.29 5.47 5.81
C LEU A 95 23.21 4.10 6.48
N GLU A 96 24.37 3.53 6.79
CA GLU A 96 24.53 2.18 7.33
C GLU A 96 24.60 2.22 8.85
N CYS A 97 23.72 1.49 9.54
CA CYS A 97 23.67 1.44 11.01
C CYS A 97 23.76 2.82 11.69
N CYS A 98 23.33 3.88 11.00
CA CYS A 98 23.38 5.22 11.54
C CYS A 98 22.27 5.40 12.57
N GLU A 99 22.49 6.23 13.58
CA GLU A 99 21.46 6.58 14.56
C GLU A 99 21.11 8.05 14.43
N LEU A 100 19.82 8.35 14.22
CA LEU A 100 19.34 9.73 14.13
C LEU A 100 18.67 10.12 15.47
N SER A 101 19.43 10.83 16.32
CA SER A 101 19.04 11.15 17.70
C SER A 101 18.63 12.61 17.84
N LEU A 102 17.37 12.93 17.52
CA LEU A 102 16.82 14.29 17.56
C LEU A 102 16.60 14.86 18.98
N ARG A 103 17.12 14.22 20.04
CA ARG A 103 16.88 14.62 21.45
C ARG A 103 17.36 16.03 21.80
N ARG A 104 18.31 16.59 21.03
CA ARG A 104 18.93 17.91 21.28
C ARG A 104 18.53 18.99 20.27
N ALA A 105 17.85 18.63 19.19
CA ALA A 105 17.35 19.63 18.28
C ALA A 105 16.31 20.47 19.04
N ARG A 106 16.53 21.77 19.20
CA ARG A 106 15.54 22.69 19.78
C ARG A 106 14.42 22.84 18.76
N LEU A 107 13.51 21.86 18.74
CA LEU A 107 12.42 21.78 17.79
C LEU A 107 11.45 22.94 18.03
N ARG A 108 11.29 23.82 17.05
CA ARG A 108 10.39 24.99 17.11
C ARG A 108 9.42 24.93 15.93
N GLY A 109 8.31 24.20 16.10
CA GLY A 109 7.23 24.03 15.11
C GLY A 109 7.59 23.07 13.96
N ASP A 110 6.63 22.33 13.39
CA ASP A 110 6.72 21.36 12.27
C ASP A 110 7.90 20.33 12.26
N ASP A 111 8.70 20.33 13.33
CA ASP A 111 10.09 19.88 13.40
C ASP A 111 10.24 18.38 13.74
N THR A 112 9.24 17.56 13.40
CA THR A 112 9.36 16.10 13.61
C THR A 112 10.13 15.42 12.48
N VAL A 113 10.51 16.14 11.43
CA VAL A 113 11.13 15.59 10.22
C VAL A 113 12.59 15.24 10.48
N ALA A 114 12.87 13.94 10.51
CA ALA A 114 14.20 13.37 10.63
C ALA A 114 14.99 13.47 9.31
N VAL A 115 14.33 13.13 8.20
CA VAL A 115 14.94 13.02 6.88
C VAL A 115 13.98 13.59 5.82
N ASP A 116 14.44 14.55 5.04
CA ASP A 116 13.66 15.17 3.95
C ASP A 116 14.33 14.94 2.59
N LEU A 117 13.77 14.03 1.79
CA LEU A 117 14.27 13.67 0.44
C LEU A 117 13.30 14.10 -0.66
N ARG A 118 12.49 15.15 -0.42
CA ARG A 118 11.46 15.54 -1.39
C ARG A 118 12.07 15.93 -2.74
N TRP A 119 11.53 15.35 -3.81
CA TRP A 119 11.97 15.53 -5.19
C TRP A 119 13.46 15.22 -5.44
N ALA A 120 14.11 14.48 -4.54
CA ALA A 120 15.50 14.08 -4.72
C ALA A 120 15.57 12.86 -5.67
N SER A 121 16.72 12.68 -6.31
CA SER A 121 17.03 11.47 -7.07
C SER A 121 18.37 10.91 -6.63
N ALA A 122 18.43 9.61 -6.38
CA ALA A 122 19.67 8.92 -6.04
C ALA A 122 19.87 7.68 -6.89
N ALA A 123 21.06 7.45 -7.44
CA ALA A 123 21.28 6.21 -8.19
C ALA A 123 21.20 4.99 -7.24
N ARG A 124 21.92 5.06 -6.12
CA ARG A 124 21.83 4.06 -5.05
C ARG A 124 21.46 4.70 -3.73
N VAL A 125 20.69 3.95 -2.94
CA VAL A 125 20.27 4.36 -1.60
C VAL A 125 20.41 3.17 -0.66
N TRP A 126 20.94 3.44 0.53
CA TRP A 126 20.98 2.45 1.61
C TRP A 126 20.19 2.96 2.80
N PHE A 127 19.25 2.14 3.27
CA PHE A 127 18.49 2.38 4.49
C PHE A 127 18.53 1.13 5.35
N ASP A 128 19.05 1.27 6.58
CA ASP A 128 19.04 0.20 7.58
C ASP A 128 17.90 0.43 8.58
N SER A 129 17.23 -0.65 8.99
CA SER A 129 16.22 -0.74 10.05
C SER A 129 16.57 0.04 11.33
N ALA A 130 17.86 0.17 11.65
CA ALA A 130 18.36 0.89 12.81
C ALA A 130 18.21 2.43 12.75
N MET A 131 18.02 3.01 11.54
CA MET A 131 18.19 4.45 11.31
C MET A 131 17.27 5.36 12.14
N LEU A 132 16.05 4.90 12.42
CA LEU A 132 15.03 5.67 13.15
C LEU A 132 14.77 5.12 14.56
N ARG A 133 15.69 4.34 15.16
CA ARG A 133 15.48 3.82 16.52
C ARG A 133 15.55 4.95 17.54
N GLN A 134 14.39 5.36 18.06
CA GLN A 134 14.34 6.20 19.26
C GLN A 134 14.33 5.32 20.51
N GLY A 135 15.49 5.21 21.17
CA GLY A 135 15.63 4.93 22.60
C GLY A 135 14.75 3.83 23.21
N GLY A 136 14.72 2.65 22.60
CA GLY A 136 14.22 1.42 23.23
C GLY A 136 15.41 0.49 23.49
N ASP A 137 15.46 -0.11 24.69
CA ASP A 137 16.49 -1.07 25.08
C ASP A 137 16.64 -2.15 23.99
N ALA A 138 17.90 -2.48 23.65
CA ALA A 138 18.25 -3.37 22.55
C ALA A 138 17.64 -4.79 22.68
N GLU A 139 17.09 -5.14 23.85
CA GLU A 139 16.53 -6.45 24.19
C GLU A 139 15.05 -6.66 23.78
N ARG A 140 14.32 -5.63 23.33
CA ARG A 140 12.93 -5.79 22.83
C ARG A 140 12.74 -5.23 21.42
N PRO A 141 12.81 -6.07 20.36
CA PRO A 141 12.66 -5.65 18.97
C PRO A 141 11.25 -5.15 18.59
N ASP A 142 10.26 -5.40 19.44
CA ASP A 142 8.82 -5.20 19.20
C ASP A 142 8.28 -3.80 19.60
N THR A 143 9.14 -2.91 20.12
CA THR A 143 8.79 -1.51 20.44
C THR A 143 9.42 -0.51 19.46
N TRP A 144 9.57 -0.88 18.19
CA TRP A 144 10.01 0.02 17.13
C TRP A 144 9.07 1.23 17.01
N ARG A 145 9.56 2.42 17.39
CA ARG A 145 8.92 3.72 17.13
C ARG A 145 9.89 4.60 16.36
N PRO A 146 9.54 5.04 15.13
CA PRO A 146 10.35 5.99 14.39
C PRO A 146 10.55 7.27 15.21
N GLY A 147 11.80 7.65 15.45
CA GLY A 147 12.15 8.86 16.21
C GLY A 147 11.91 10.19 15.50
N GLY A 148 11.19 10.17 14.38
CA GLY A 148 10.88 11.30 13.53
C GLY A 148 10.17 10.85 12.25
N THR A 149 9.64 11.81 11.52
CA THR A 149 8.98 11.60 10.23
C THR A 149 9.98 11.67 9.08
N ILE A 150 9.70 10.95 7.99
CA ILE A 150 10.50 10.98 6.76
C ILE A 150 9.63 11.51 5.63
N HIS A 151 10.15 12.46 4.85
CA HIS A 151 9.52 12.88 3.60
C HIS A 151 10.19 12.23 2.39
N LEU A 152 9.41 11.44 1.64
CA LEU A 152 9.85 10.74 0.43
C LEU A 152 9.10 11.20 -0.84
N GLU A 153 8.33 12.28 -0.77
CA GLU A 153 7.50 12.71 -1.89
C GLU A 153 8.35 13.10 -3.09
N GLY A 154 8.15 12.42 -4.23
CA GLY A 154 8.91 12.68 -5.44
C GLY A 154 10.33 12.11 -5.42
N PHE A 155 10.70 11.35 -4.38
CA PHE A 155 11.99 10.68 -4.30
C PHE A 155 12.09 9.51 -5.28
N VAL A 156 13.13 9.48 -6.11
CA VAL A 156 13.36 8.42 -7.10
C VAL A 156 14.72 7.77 -6.89
N TYR A 157 14.77 6.44 -6.98
CA TYR A 157 16.02 5.68 -6.88
C TYR A 157 16.11 4.53 -7.88
N THR A 158 17.34 4.21 -8.34
CA THR A 158 17.54 3.13 -9.31
C THR A 158 17.89 1.79 -8.67
N ALA A 159 18.55 1.79 -7.52
CA ALA A 159 18.88 0.59 -6.78
C ALA A 159 18.85 0.81 -5.27
N LEU A 160 18.35 -0.20 -4.54
CA LEU A 160 18.52 -0.31 -3.10
C LEU A 160 19.71 -1.25 -2.87
N ASP A 161 20.79 -0.70 -2.31
CA ASP A 161 21.99 -1.48 -2.06
C ASP A 161 21.74 -2.28 -0.77
N SER A 162 21.78 -3.62 -0.85
CA SER A 162 21.42 -4.51 0.24
C SER A 162 22.43 -5.65 0.34
N ARG A 163 23.48 -5.49 1.16
CA ARG A 163 24.33 -6.66 1.52
C ARG A 163 23.59 -7.65 2.42
N GLU A 164 22.41 -7.29 2.91
CA GLU A 164 21.50 -8.14 3.69
C GLU A 164 20.12 -8.22 3.04
N ALA A 165 19.46 -9.38 3.13
CA ALA A 165 18.09 -9.56 2.65
C ALA A 165 17.12 -8.67 3.45
N GLY A 166 16.21 -7.94 2.77
CA GLY A 166 15.12 -7.20 3.44
C GLY A 166 15.22 -5.67 3.45
N ALA A 167 16.13 -5.04 2.69
CA ALA A 167 16.17 -3.57 2.56
C ALA A 167 14.85 -2.99 2.01
N ALA A 168 14.22 -3.71 1.07
CA ALA A 168 12.92 -3.36 0.53
C ALA A 168 11.79 -3.42 1.58
N ASP A 169 11.82 -4.43 2.45
CA ASP A 169 10.84 -4.59 3.53
C ASP A 169 11.02 -3.49 4.59
N THR A 170 12.26 -3.18 4.94
CA THR A 170 12.60 -2.04 5.82
C THR A 170 12.05 -0.73 5.26
N LEU A 171 12.28 -0.45 3.97
CA LEU A 171 11.77 0.76 3.32
C LEU A 171 10.23 0.77 3.31
N LEU A 172 9.59 -0.38 3.09
CA LEU A 172 8.14 -0.49 3.17
C LEU A 172 7.60 -0.18 4.58
N GLU A 173 8.27 -0.64 5.63
CA GLU A 173 7.91 -0.32 7.00
C GLU A 173 8.01 1.18 7.29
N TRP A 174 9.05 1.84 6.77
CA TRP A 174 9.23 3.28 6.90
C TRP A 174 8.14 4.06 6.16
N ILE A 175 7.83 3.69 4.91
CA ILE A 175 6.74 4.33 4.17
C ILE A 175 5.44 4.25 4.97
N ARG A 176 5.16 3.11 5.62
CA ARG A 176 3.94 2.88 6.37
C ARG A 176 3.86 3.66 7.69
N HIS A 177 4.96 3.80 8.42
CA HIS A 177 4.92 4.31 9.81
C HIS A 177 5.65 5.63 10.02
N SER A 178 6.60 5.98 9.15
CA SER A 178 7.44 7.18 9.29
C SER A 178 7.03 8.33 8.37
N THR A 179 6.24 8.10 7.33
CA THR A 179 5.74 9.19 6.45
C THR A 179 4.61 9.97 7.15
N PRO A 180 4.54 11.31 7.06
CA PRO A 180 3.48 12.08 7.74
C PRO A 180 2.11 12.00 7.06
N SER A 181 2.07 11.96 5.73
CA SER A 181 0.84 11.84 4.94
C SER A 181 0.90 10.65 3.99
N TYR A 182 -0.26 10.19 3.52
CA TYR A 182 -0.32 9.16 2.49
C TYR A 182 0.14 9.75 1.14
N ALA A 183 1.17 9.16 0.55
CA ALA A 183 1.58 9.43 -0.82
C ALA A 183 1.65 8.10 -1.59
N PRO A 184 1.02 7.97 -2.77
CA PRO A 184 1.07 6.73 -3.55
C PRO A 184 2.43 6.52 -4.25
N GLN A 185 3.19 7.58 -4.47
CA GLN A 185 4.43 7.54 -5.26
C GLN A 185 5.54 6.66 -4.62
N PRO A 186 5.85 6.74 -3.32
CA PRO A 186 6.87 5.89 -2.70
C PRO A 186 6.59 4.38 -2.85
N TYR A 187 5.32 3.96 -2.72
CA TYR A 187 4.89 2.58 -2.97
C TYR A 187 5.11 2.16 -4.42
N ARG A 188 4.76 3.03 -5.38
CA ARG A 188 4.94 2.75 -6.81
C ARG A 188 6.41 2.66 -7.19
N GLN A 189 7.27 3.48 -6.58
CA GLN A 189 8.72 3.44 -6.78
C GLN A 189 9.30 2.10 -6.30
N LEU A 190 8.92 1.65 -5.10
CA LEU A 190 9.33 0.34 -4.58
C LEU A 190 8.85 -0.82 -5.46
N ALA A 191 7.59 -0.75 -5.93
CA ALA A 191 7.06 -1.74 -6.87
C ALA A 191 7.78 -1.73 -8.23
N ALA A 192 8.26 -0.56 -8.68
CA ALA A 192 9.03 -0.43 -9.92
C ALA A 192 10.45 -1.02 -9.74
N TYR A 193 11.06 -0.80 -8.57
CA TYR A 193 12.33 -1.42 -8.21
C TYR A 193 12.26 -2.96 -8.23
N HIS A 194 11.29 -3.58 -7.53
CA HIS A 194 11.13 -5.04 -7.56
C HIS A 194 10.89 -5.59 -8.98
N ARG A 195 10.17 -4.84 -9.83
CA ARG A 195 9.98 -5.22 -11.24
C ARG A 195 11.29 -5.15 -12.03
N SER A 196 12.13 -4.15 -11.80
CA SER A 196 13.44 -4.04 -12.47
C SER A 196 14.39 -5.19 -12.11
N LEU A 197 14.20 -5.81 -10.93
CA LEU A 197 14.92 -7.02 -10.50
C LEU A 197 14.28 -8.33 -10.98
N GLY A 198 13.12 -8.29 -11.65
CA GLY A 198 12.37 -9.48 -12.06
C GLY A 198 11.53 -10.13 -10.94
N HIS A 199 11.45 -9.51 -9.76
CA HIS A 199 10.69 -10.03 -8.60
C HIS A 199 9.21 -9.61 -8.65
N GLU A 200 8.44 -10.18 -9.58
CA GLU A 200 7.03 -9.81 -9.75
C GLU A 200 6.15 -10.03 -8.51
N THR A 201 6.42 -11.10 -7.75
CA THR A 201 5.63 -11.44 -6.55
C THR A 201 5.79 -10.39 -5.46
N GLU A 202 7.01 -9.91 -5.23
CA GLU A 202 7.31 -8.84 -4.27
C GLU A 202 6.71 -7.50 -4.74
N ALA A 203 6.81 -7.20 -6.04
CA ALA A 203 6.19 -6.00 -6.61
C ALA A 203 4.67 -5.99 -6.41
N ARG A 204 3.99 -7.14 -6.59
CA ARG A 204 2.55 -7.29 -6.28
C ARG A 204 2.28 -7.19 -4.78
N GLY A 205 3.20 -7.68 -3.95
CA GLY A 205 3.15 -7.61 -2.48
C GLY A 205 3.01 -6.19 -1.93
N THR A 206 3.52 -5.17 -2.63
CA THR A 206 3.41 -3.76 -2.22
C THR A 206 2.01 -3.15 -2.34
N GLN A 207 1.10 -3.77 -3.12
CA GLN A 207 -0.22 -3.21 -3.42
C GLN A 207 -1.18 -3.27 -2.22
N MET A 208 -1.17 -4.37 -1.45
CA MET A 208 -2.03 -4.51 -0.28
C MET A 208 -1.65 -3.50 0.83
N PRO A 209 -0.37 -3.36 1.22
CA PRO A 209 0.07 -2.29 2.12
C PRO A 209 -0.34 -0.89 1.66
N GLN A 210 -0.17 -0.57 0.37
CA GLN A 210 -0.57 0.72 -0.18
C GLN A 210 -2.07 1.00 -0.01
N GLN A 211 -2.93 0.03 -0.33
CA GLN A 211 -4.37 0.17 -0.18
C GLN A 211 -4.78 0.31 1.29
N HIS A 212 -4.23 -0.53 2.18
CA HIS A 212 -4.51 -0.45 3.61
C HIS A 212 -4.07 0.89 4.21
N ASP A 213 -2.92 1.43 3.80
CA ASP A 213 -2.41 2.72 4.27
C ASP A 213 -3.28 3.89 3.77
N ALA A 214 -3.71 3.86 2.51
CA ALA A 214 -4.65 4.83 1.95
C ALA A 214 -5.98 4.87 2.73
N LEU A 215 -6.47 3.70 3.18
CA LEU A 215 -7.68 3.58 3.98
C LEU A 215 -7.48 4.08 5.41
N ARG A 216 -6.41 3.65 6.08
CA ARG A 216 -6.09 4.05 7.46
C ARG A 216 -5.91 5.56 7.58
N ARG A 217 -5.27 6.19 6.60
CA ARG A 217 -4.97 7.62 6.57
C ARG A 217 -6.07 8.47 5.92
N GLY A 218 -7.23 7.87 5.60
CA GLY A 218 -8.40 8.62 5.12
C GLY A 218 -8.25 9.26 3.74
N ALA A 219 -7.30 8.79 2.91
CA ALA A 219 -7.07 9.33 1.56
C ALA A 219 -8.25 9.08 0.60
N ILE A 220 -9.20 8.22 0.98
CA ILE A 220 -10.43 7.95 0.25
C ILE A 220 -11.61 8.57 1.02
N THR A 221 -11.94 9.83 0.70
CA THR A 221 -13.05 10.58 1.28
C THR A 221 -14.32 10.39 0.43
N GLY A 222 -15.13 9.37 0.76
CA GLY A 222 -16.44 9.19 0.11
C GLY A 222 -17.28 8.06 0.72
N ALA A 223 -18.60 8.25 0.77
CA ALA A 223 -19.54 7.24 1.26
C ALA A 223 -19.64 6.02 0.32
N VAL A 224 -19.55 6.26 -0.99
CA VAL A 224 -19.61 5.24 -2.06
C VAL A 224 -18.46 4.22 -1.97
N PRO A 225 -17.17 4.62 -1.82
CA PRO A 225 -16.09 3.65 -1.63
C PRO A 225 -16.22 2.83 -0.34
N ARG A 226 -16.79 3.37 0.75
CA ARG A 226 -16.99 2.62 2.01
C ARG A 226 -18.07 1.55 1.89
N LEU A 227 -19.18 1.86 1.21
CA LEU A 227 -20.24 0.88 0.94
C LEU A 227 -19.74 -0.19 -0.04
N GLY A 228 -19.00 0.24 -1.07
CA GLY A 228 -18.25 -0.64 -1.94
C GLY A 228 -17.33 -1.57 -1.15
N GLN A 229 -16.54 -1.07 -0.21
CA GLN A 229 -15.60 -1.91 0.56
C GLN A 229 -16.26 -3.01 1.39
N ARG A 230 -17.41 -2.75 2.02
CA ARG A 230 -18.15 -3.79 2.75
C ARG A 230 -18.70 -4.85 1.80
N LEU A 231 -19.28 -4.41 0.69
CA LEU A 231 -19.89 -5.29 -0.30
C LEU A 231 -18.83 -6.12 -1.06
N PHE A 232 -17.75 -5.49 -1.51
CA PHE A 232 -16.65 -6.11 -2.24
C PHE A 232 -15.77 -7.00 -1.34
N GLY A 233 -15.58 -6.62 -0.07
CA GLY A 233 -14.85 -7.44 0.91
C GLY A 233 -15.58 -8.74 1.24
N LEU A 234 -16.92 -8.69 1.34
CA LEU A 234 -17.77 -9.86 1.58
C LEU A 234 -17.89 -10.76 0.35
N LEU A 235 -18.04 -10.17 -0.85
CA LEU A 235 -18.34 -10.90 -2.09
C LEU A 235 -17.11 -11.33 -2.90
N LEU A 236 -16.06 -10.51 -3.00
CA LEU A 236 -14.89 -10.84 -3.82
C LEU A 236 -13.69 -11.29 -3.00
N GLY A 237 -13.51 -10.75 -1.78
CA GLY A 237 -12.25 -10.89 -1.06
C GLY A 237 -11.10 -10.20 -1.83
N TYR A 238 -10.31 -9.39 -1.12
CA TYR A 238 -9.13 -8.76 -1.72
C TYR A 238 -8.15 -9.86 -2.16
N GLY A 239 -8.12 -10.14 -3.46
CA GLY A 239 -7.21 -11.13 -4.06
C GLY A 239 -7.91 -12.34 -4.66
N TYR A 240 -8.14 -12.28 -5.98
CA TYR A 240 -7.99 -13.40 -6.91
C TYR A 240 -8.67 -14.74 -6.55
N ARG A 241 -9.83 -14.73 -5.89
CA ARG A 241 -10.62 -15.95 -5.66
C ARG A 241 -12.01 -15.82 -6.30
N THR A 242 -12.03 -15.88 -7.63
CA THR A 242 -13.23 -15.91 -8.48
C THR A 242 -14.27 -16.93 -8.03
N TRP A 243 -13.84 -18.02 -7.37
CA TRP A 243 -14.74 -19.07 -6.86
C TRP A 243 -15.75 -18.57 -5.81
N ARG A 244 -15.45 -17.51 -5.03
CA ARG A 244 -16.40 -16.98 -4.03
C ARG A 244 -17.58 -16.25 -4.68
N ALA A 245 -17.32 -15.53 -5.76
CA ALA A 245 -18.38 -14.91 -6.55
C ALA A 245 -19.26 -15.98 -7.22
N LEU A 246 -18.66 -17.07 -7.71
CA LEU A 246 -19.40 -18.23 -8.21
C LEU A 246 -20.25 -18.88 -7.10
N ALA A 247 -19.68 -19.09 -5.91
CA ALA A 247 -20.41 -19.65 -4.77
C ALA A 247 -21.57 -18.75 -4.33
N ALA A 248 -21.36 -17.43 -4.29
CA ALA A 248 -22.41 -16.46 -3.99
C ALA A 248 -23.54 -16.49 -5.04
N LEU A 249 -23.19 -16.61 -6.33
CA LEU A 249 -24.18 -16.77 -7.40
C LEU A 249 -24.98 -18.07 -7.24
N VAL A 250 -24.33 -19.19 -6.92
CA VAL A 250 -25.01 -20.47 -6.64
C VAL A 250 -25.95 -20.35 -5.44
N VAL A 251 -25.56 -19.65 -4.38
CA VAL A 251 -26.43 -19.39 -3.21
C VAL A 251 -27.64 -18.55 -3.60
N VAL A 252 -27.48 -17.49 -4.41
CA VAL A 252 -28.61 -16.67 -4.89
C VAL A 252 -29.57 -17.48 -5.77
N VAL A 253 -29.04 -18.35 -6.64
CA VAL A 253 -29.86 -19.28 -7.44
C VAL A 253 -30.61 -20.27 -6.54
N ALA A 254 -29.96 -20.83 -5.52
CA ALA A 254 -30.62 -21.72 -4.56
C ALA A 254 -31.73 -21.01 -3.76
N LEU A 255 -31.51 -19.74 -3.37
CA LEU A 255 -32.55 -18.91 -2.74
C LEU A 255 -33.71 -18.64 -3.70
N ALA A 256 -33.44 -18.41 -4.99
CA ALA A 256 -34.49 -18.28 -6.01
C ALA A 256 -35.35 -19.54 -6.14
N CYS A 257 -34.72 -20.72 -6.20
CA CYS A 257 -35.44 -21.99 -6.21
C CYS A 257 -36.26 -22.18 -4.93
N GLY A 258 -35.68 -21.82 -3.77
CA GLY A 258 -36.32 -21.94 -2.46
C GLY A 258 -37.53 -21.04 -2.30
N THR A 259 -37.52 -19.79 -2.79
CA THR A 259 -38.69 -18.90 -2.75
C THR A 259 -39.84 -19.45 -3.60
N GLY A 260 -39.55 -20.04 -4.75
CA GLY A 260 -40.55 -20.70 -5.59
C GLY A 260 -41.20 -21.92 -4.92
N VAL A 261 -40.39 -22.79 -4.31
CA VAL A 261 -40.89 -23.95 -3.54
C VAL A 261 -41.69 -23.52 -2.31
N ALA A 262 -41.20 -22.54 -1.55
CA ALA A 262 -41.89 -22.01 -0.38
C ALA A 262 -43.24 -21.37 -0.74
N ALA A 263 -43.31 -20.67 -1.89
CA ALA A 263 -44.56 -20.12 -2.38
C ALA A 263 -45.57 -21.21 -2.77
N GLY A 264 -45.11 -22.38 -3.25
CA GLY A 264 -45.99 -23.52 -3.54
C GLY A 264 -46.55 -24.22 -2.30
N HIS A 265 -45.90 -24.08 -1.13
CA HIS A 265 -46.32 -24.71 0.12
C HIS A 265 -47.03 -23.76 1.08
N THR A 266 -47.02 -22.45 0.80
CA THR A 266 -47.70 -21.46 1.64
C THR A 266 -49.16 -21.33 1.22
N PRO A 267 -50.12 -21.56 2.15
CA PRO A 267 -51.53 -21.35 1.84
C PRO A 267 -51.80 -19.86 1.64
N ALA A 268 -52.59 -19.55 0.61
CA ALA A 268 -53.08 -18.21 0.31
C ALA A 268 -54.61 -18.18 0.39
N ASP A 269 -55.19 -16.99 0.22
CA ASP A 269 -56.62 -16.77 0.34
C ASP A 269 -57.42 -17.70 -0.60
N GLY A 270 -58.42 -18.37 -0.03
CA GLY A 270 -59.24 -19.37 -0.75
C GLY A 270 -58.68 -20.80 -0.73
N GLY A 271 -57.67 -21.10 0.10
CA GLY A 271 -57.17 -22.46 0.33
C GLY A 271 -56.22 -23.00 -0.75
N ALA A 272 -56.01 -22.24 -1.83
CA ALA A 272 -55.00 -22.51 -2.84
C ALA A 272 -53.62 -21.99 -2.38
N PRO A 273 -52.51 -22.62 -2.78
CA PRO A 273 -51.17 -22.13 -2.46
C PRO A 273 -50.85 -20.79 -3.15
N ALA A 274 -49.88 -20.05 -2.60
CA ALA A 274 -49.47 -18.75 -3.12
C ALA A 274 -48.89 -18.81 -4.55
N ALA A 275 -48.27 -19.94 -4.92
CA ALA A 275 -47.98 -20.31 -6.30
C ALA A 275 -48.94 -21.42 -6.76
N ALA A 276 -49.79 -21.13 -7.73
CA ALA A 276 -50.82 -22.07 -8.21
C ALA A 276 -51.03 -21.93 -9.73
N ARG A 277 -51.58 -22.97 -10.33
CA ARG A 277 -52.11 -22.92 -11.70
C ARG A 277 -53.37 -22.04 -11.75
N PRO A 278 -53.80 -21.50 -12.90
CA PRO A 278 -55.05 -20.72 -13.00
C PRO A 278 -56.26 -21.45 -12.40
N ASP A 279 -56.31 -22.77 -12.54
CA ASP A 279 -57.37 -23.65 -12.01
C ASP A 279 -57.33 -23.85 -10.48
N GLY A 280 -56.36 -23.24 -9.78
CA GLY A 280 -56.22 -23.32 -8.32
C GLY A 280 -55.54 -24.58 -7.80
N THR A 281 -55.14 -25.50 -8.68
CA THR A 281 -54.37 -26.71 -8.31
C THR A 281 -52.94 -26.38 -7.93
N ALA A 282 -52.38 -27.12 -6.96
CA ALA A 282 -50.97 -27.03 -6.59
C ALA A 282 -50.05 -27.38 -7.77
N CYS A 283 -48.98 -26.60 -7.94
CA CYS A 283 -47.98 -26.85 -8.98
C CYS A 283 -47.01 -27.97 -8.55
N SER A 284 -46.43 -28.68 -9.52
CA SER A 284 -45.36 -29.63 -9.26
C SER A 284 -44.09 -28.95 -8.74
N ILE A 285 -43.19 -29.69 -8.08
CA ILE A 285 -41.92 -29.16 -7.55
C ILE A 285 -41.08 -28.52 -8.66
N VAL A 286 -41.08 -29.10 -9.87
CA VAL A 286 -40.35 -28.56 -11.03
C VAL A 286 -40.95 -27.21 -11.48
N GLU A 287 -42.28 -27.10 -11.50
CA GLU A 287 -42.97 -25.84 -11.82
C GLU A 287 -42.72 -24.77 -10.73
N GLN A 288 -42.71 -25.17 -9.45
CA GLN A 288 -42.41 -24.27 -8.33
C GLN A 288 -40.98 -23.71 -8.41
N ILE A 289 -39.99 -24.55 -8.73
CA ILE A 289 -38.61 -24.12 -8.97
C ILE A 289 -38.54 -23.19 -10.19
N GLY A 290 -39.30 -23.50 -11.25
CA GLY A 290 -39.38 -22.69 -12.46
C GLY A 290 -39.88 -21.26 -12.20
N VAL A 291 -40.89 -21.10 -11.35
CA VAL A 291 -41.43 -19.79 -10.94
C VAL A 291 -40.36 -18.93 -10.26
N GLY A 292 -39.55 -19.53 -9.38
CA GLY A 292 -38.46 -18.85 -8.70
C GLY A 292 -37.31 -18.44 -9.64
N LEU A 293 -36.95 -19.33 -10.56
CA LEU A 293 -35.82 -19.13 -11.48
C LEU A 293 -36.13 -18.13 -12.59
N HIS A 294 -37.35 -18.15 -13.15
CA HIS A 294 -37.77 -17.28 -14.26
C HIS A 294 -37.78 -15.79 -13.86
N ARG A 295 -38.13 -15.46 -12.61
CA ARG A 295 -38.06 -14.08 -12.12
C ARG A 295 -36.64 -13.65 -11.76
N GLY A 296 -35.75 -14.58 -11.45
CA GLY A 296 -34.36 -14.29 -11.05
C GLY A 296 -33.37 -14.15 -12.21
N LEU A 297 -33.60 -14.84 -13.34
CA LEU A 297 -32.64 -14.92 -14.44
C LEU A 297 -33.15 -14.24 -15.73
N PRO A 298 -32.39 -13.30 -16.33
CA PRO A 298 -32.87 -12.48 -17.44
C PRO A 298 -32.91 -13.17 -18.82
N VAL A 299 -32.41 -14.40 -18.98
CA VAL A 299 -32.15 -14.98 -20.31
C VAL A 299 -32.83 -16.34 -20.56
N ILE A 300 -33.42 -16.97 -19.54
CA ILE A 300 -34.03 -18.30 -19.72
C ILE A 300 -35.54 -18.19 -19.49
N SER A 301 -36.27 -17.95 -20.57
CA SER A 301 -37.69 -18.32 -20.64
C SER A 301 -37.76 -19.84 -20.77
N THR A 302 -37.66 -20.56 -19.66
CA THR A 302 -38.09 -21.95 -19.66
C THR A 302 -39.60 -21.90 -19.92
N GLY A 303 -40.07 -22.33 -21.10
CA GLY A 303 -41.51 -22.35 -21.45
C GLY A 303 -42.37 -23.29 -20.59
N ILE A 304 -41.92 -23.58 -19.37
CA ILE A 304 -42.51 -24.43 -18.34
C ILE A 304 -43.36 -23.57 -17.36
N SER A 305 -43.10 -22.26 -17.25
CA SER A 305 -43.75 -21.35 -16.29
C SER A 305 -45.10 -20.78 -16.73
N ASP A 306 -45.52 -20.93 -17.99
CA ASP A 306 -46.83 -20.39 -18.45
C ASP A 306 -48.05 -21.05 -17.78
N ARG A 307 -47.83 -22.08 -16.96
CA ARG A 307 -48.88 -22.83 -16.26
C ARG A 307 -48.93 -22.59 -14.75
N CYS A 308 -47.95 -21.91 -14.16
CA CYS A 308 -47.88 -21.70 -12.71
C CYS A 308 -47.35 -20.30 -12.42
N ASP A 309 -48.12 -19.48 -11.69
CA ASP A 309 -47.70 -18.12 -11.34
C ASP A 309 -48.07 -17.77 -9.89
N LEU A 310 -47.42 -16.74 -9.35
CA LEU A 310 -47.69 -16.23 -8.00
C LEU A 310 -48.97 -15.38 -8.00
N ARG A 311 -49.92 -15.73 -7.13
CA ARG A 311 -51.17 -14.99 -6.97
C ARG A 311 -50.93 -13.68 -6.21
N THR A 312 -50.72 -12.60 -6.96
CA THR A 312 -50.52 -11.22 -6.43
C THR A 312 -51.78 -10.63 -5.78
N THR A 313 -52.92 -11.30 -5.88
CA THR A 313 -54.17 -10.94 -5.19
C THR A 313 -54.12 -11.23 -3.69
N SER A 314 -53.17 -12.06 -3.23
CA SER A 314 -53.02 -12.47 -1.84
C SER A 314 -51.79 -11.83 -1.20
N LEU A 315 -51.85 -11.57 0.11
CA LEU A 315 -50.74 -10.97 0.87
C LEU A 315 -49.47 -11.85 0.83
N PRO A 316 -49.54 -13.19 0.97
CA PRO A 316 -48.37 -14.06 0.78
C PRO A 316 -47.78 -13.98 -0.63
N GLY A 317 -48.62 -13.98 -1.67
CA GLY A 317 -48.16 -13.89 -3.06
C GLY A 317 -47.47 -12.55 -3.41
N GLN A 318 -47.90 -11.44 -2.79
CA GLN A 318 -47.22 -10.15 -2.91
C GLN A 318 -45.83 -10.17 -2.25
N LEU A 319 -45.70 -10.76 -1.06
CA LEU A 319 -44.41 -10.90 -0.36
C LEU A 319 -43.42 -11.73 -1.18
N TYR A 320 -43.85 -12.88 -1.74
CA TYR A 320 -43.00 -13.69 -2.60
C TYR A 320 -42.63 -12.99 -3.92
N THR A 321 -43.50 -12.12 -4.43
CA THR A 321 -43.19 -11.30 -5.60
C THR A 321 -42.11 -10.27 -5.32
N VAL A 322 -42.20 -9.56 -4.18
CA VAL A 322 -41.15 -8.63 -3.73
C VAL A 322 -39.84 -9.37 -3.45
N ALA A 323 -39.89 -10.54 -2.81
CA ALA A 323 -38.71 -11.38 -2.59
C ALA A 323 -38.06 -11.80 -3.93
N GLY A 324 -38.86 -12.12 -4.94
CA GLY A 324 -38.39 -12.39 -6.30
C GLY A 324 -37.63 -11.21 -6.91
N TRP A 325 -38.15 -9.98 -6.79
CA TRP A 325 -37.45 -8.78 -7.26
C TRP A 325 -36.11 -8.55 -6.55
N VAL A 326 -36.06 -8.79 -5.23
CA VAL A 326 -34.81 -8.66 -4.46
C VAL A 326 -33.76 -9.67 -4.95
N VAL A 327 -34.15 -10.93 -5.14
CA VAL A 327 -33.28 -11.98 -5.68
C VAL A 327 -32.82 -11.65 -7.09
N GLN A 328 -33.69 -11.10 -7.93
CA GLN A 328 -33.37 -10.67 -9.29
C GLN A 328 -32.30 -9.56 -9.30
N VAL A 329 -32.48 -8.52 -8.49
CA VAL A 329 -31.49 -7.43 -8.37
C VAL A 329 -30.16 -7.96 -7.86
N ALA A 330 -30.17 -8.86 -6.87
CA ALA A 330 -28.96 -9.50 -6.35
C ALA A 330 -28.25 -10.34 -7.43
N ALA A 331 -28.99 -11.11 -8.22
CA ALA A 331 -28.45 -11.91 -9.31
C ALA A 331 -27.79 -11.03 -10.40
N TRP A 332 -28.45 -9.93 -10.80
CA TRP A 332 -27.87 -8.96 -11.74
C TRP A 332 -26.63 -8.27 -11.18
N ALA A 333 -26.63 -7.89 -9.90
CA ALA A 333 -25.48 -7.30 -9.24
C ALA A 333 -24.28 -8.27 -9.20
N LEU A 334 -24.51 -9.55 -8.91
CA LEU A 334 -23.46 -10.57 -8.91
C LEU A 334 -22.97 -10.90 -10.32
N ALA A 335 -23.87 -11.01 -11.30
CA ALA A 335 -23.50 -11.30 -12.69
C ALA A 335 -22.61 -10.20 -13.27
N THR A 336 -23.01 -8.93 -13.09
CA THR A 336 -22.21 -7.77 -13.52
C THR A 336 -20.85 -7.73 -12.82
N LEU A 337 -20.82 -8.09 -11.54
CA LEU A 337 -19.58 -8.18 -10.77
C LEU A 337 -18.65 -9.28 -11.27
N VAL A 338 -19.16 -10.46 -11.64
CA VAL A 338 -18.37 -11.56 -12.22
C VAL A 338 -17.77 -11.13 -13.57
N VAL A 339 -18.57 -10.49 -14.43
CA VAL A 339 -18.09 -9.98 -15.74
C VAL A 339 -17.04 -8.89 -15.54
N ALA A 340 -17.25 -7.94 -14.63
CA ALA A 340 -16.29 -6.91 -14.28
C ALA A 340 -14.98 -7.50 -13.70
N GLY A 341 -15.10 -8.54 -12.88
CA GLY A 341 -13.97 -9.29 -12.35
C GLY A 341 -13.17 -9.97 -13.47
N TYR A 342 -13.84 -10.64 -14.41
CA TYR A 342 -13.19 -11.34 -15.53
C TYR A 342 -12.52 -10.37 -16.52
N THR A 343 -13.20 -9.28 -16.88
CA THR A 343 -12.65 -8.23 -17.76
C THR A 343 -11.48 -7.49 -17.11
N GLY A 344 -11.53 -7.24 -15.80
CA GLY A 344 -10.42 -6.66 -15.04
C GLY A 344 -9.19 -7.57 -14.94
N LEU A 345 -9.37 -8.89 -15.09
CA LEU A 345 -8.28 -9.86 -15.16
C LEU A 345 -7.60 -9.88 -16.53
N ILE A 346 -8.38 -9.77 -17.61
CA ILE A 346 -7.87 -9.76 -18.98
C ILE A 346 -7.02 -8.51 -19.24
N ARG A 347 -7.50 -7.34 -18.79
CA ARG A 347 -6.80 -6.06 -19.00
C ARG A 347 -5.51 -5.90 -18.19
N LYS A 348 -5.18 -6.85 -17.30
CA LYS A 348 -3.90 -6.89 -16.56
C LYS A 348 -2.86 -7.83 -17.20
N ARG A 349 -3.20 -8.50 -18.31
CA ARG A 349 -2.32 -9.44 -19.03
C ARG A 349 -1.78 -8.90 -20.35
N GLU A 350 -2.21 -7.71 -20.76
CA GLU A 350 -1.60 -6.86 -21.79
C GLU A 350 -0.87 -5.71 -21.11
#